data_AF-A0A3C1RWV8-F1
#
_entry.id   AF-A0A3C1RWV8-F1
#
_cell.length_a   1.000
_cell.length_b   1.000
_cell.length_c   1.000
_cell.angle_alpha   90.00
_cell.angle_beta   90.00
_cell.angle_gamma   90.00
#
_symmetry.space_group_name_H-M   'P 1'
#
loop_
_entity.id
_entity.type
_entity.pdbx_description
1 polymer ?
#
loop_
_entity_poly.entity_id
_entity_poly.type
_entity_poly.pdbx_seq_one_letter_code
_entity_poly.pdbx_strand_id
1 'polypeptide(L)'
;MSDSTYILGDDDVINTSESALMFQCTFKASEFLSIMESKLEEENLFKQGIPSQLLRPGKSWQTGKFRICLEFCPDEPEAEAEAKGVPTSEYTSPTVTPESNSDLPPFVNRPTKSVGMWS
;
A
#
# COMPACT_ATOMS: atom_id res chain seq x y z
N MET A 1 -1.80 -2.18 -27.55
CA MET A 1 -1.34 -1.34 -26.42
C MET A 1 -1.67 -2.12 -25.19
N SER A 2 -0.66 -2.53 -24.42
CA SER A 2 -0.90 -3.28 -23.20
C SER A 2 -1.35 -2.28 -22.16
N ASP A 3 -2.63 -2.30 -21.78
CA ASP A 3 -3.09 -1.56 -20.61
C ASP A 3 -2.52 -2.28 -19.39
N SER A 4 -1.40 -1.75 -18.88
CA SER A 4 -0.80 -2.22 -17.63
C SER A 4 -1.67 -1.72 -16.49
N THR A 5 -2.78 -2.40 -16.20
CA THR A 5 -3.60 -2.11 -15.03
C THR A 5 -3.09 -2.88 -13.82
N TYR A 6 -3.05 -2.20 -12.68
CA TYR A 6 -2.63 -2.77 -11.40
C TYR A 6 -3.84 -2.89 -10.48
N ILE A 7 -4.13 -4.10 -10.00
CA ILE A 7 -5.16 -4.28 -8.97
C ILE A 7 -4.56 -3.87 -7.63
N LEU A 8 -5.17 -2.88 -6.99
CA LEU A 8 -4.72 -2.35 -5.72
C LEU A 8 -4.91 -3.36 -4.59
N GLY A 9 -3.88 -3.55 -3.78
CA GLY A 9 -3.90 -4.28 -2.52
C GLY A 9 -4.29 -3.40 -1.34
N ASP A 10 -4.54 -4.02 -0.19
CA ASP A 10 -5.14 -3.36 0.99
C ASP A 10 -4.30 -2.21 1.57
N ASP A 11 -2.98 -2.29 1.44
CA ASP A 11 -2.04 -1.30 1.98
C ASP A 11 -1.67 -0.19 1.00
N ASP A 12 -2.13 -0.28 -0.26
CA ASP A 12 -1.85 0.76 -1.24
C ASP A 12 -2.57 2.05 -0.88
N VAL A 13 -1.85 3.16 -1.01
CA VAL A 13 -2.34 4.49 -0.68
C VAL A 13 -2.67 5.23 -1.96
N ILE A 14 -3.92 5.68 -2.07
CA ILE A 14 -4.39 6.48 -3.19
C ILE A 14 -4.53 7.93 -2.72
N ASN A 15 -4.13 8.87 -3.57
CA ASN A 15 -4.42 10.28 -3.41
C ASN A 15 -5.25 10.77 -4.60
N THR A 16 -6.43 11.33 -4.34
CA THR A 16 -7.32 11.90 -5.35
C THR A 16 -7.59 13.37 -5.05
N SER A 17 -7.84 14.21 -6.06
CA SER A 17 -8.16 15.62 -5.81
C SER A 17 -9.49 15.81 -5.07
N GLU A 18 -10.42 14.89 -5.29
CA GLU A 18 -11.74 14.86 -4.67
C GLU A 18 -12.16 13.41 -4.46
N SER A 19 -13.03 13.15 -3.48
CA SER A 19 -13.65 11.84 -3.28
C SER A 19 -15.09 12.00 -2.80
N ALA A 20 -16.01 11.27 -3.42
CA ALA A 20 -17.41 11.26 -3.00
C ALA A 20 -17.62 10.46 -1.70
N LEU A 21 -16.70 9.54 -1.38
CA LEU A 21 -16.83 8.62 -0.25
C LEU A 21 -15.87 8.92 0.91
N MET A 22 -14.79 9.66 0.66
CA MET A 22 -13.76 9.98 1.65
C MET A 22 -13.69 11.48 1.92
N PHE A 23 -13.67 11.87 3.20
CA PHE A 23 -13.44 13.27 3.59
C PHE A 23 -12.00 13.72 3.36
N GLN A 24 -11.05 12.78 3.44
CA GLN A 24 -9.65 13.03 3.13
C GLN A 24 -9.38 12.60 1.69
N CYS A 25 -8.51 13.36 1.02
CA CYS A 25 -8.09 13.10 -0.35
C CYS A 25 -7.07 11.95 -0.46
N THR A 26 -6.43 11.58 0.66
CA THR A 26 -5.45 10.49 0.73
C THR A 26 -5.97 9.40 1.65
N PHE A 27 -6.07 8.16 1.17
CA PHE A 27 -6.63 7.03 1.89
C PHE A 27 -6.05 5.71 1.39
N LYS A 28 -6.13 4.65 2.21
CA LYS A 28 -5.79 3.29 1.78
C LYS A 28 -6.90 2.68 0.93
N ALA A 29 -6.52 1.81 -0.01
CA ALA A 29 -7.47 1.02 -0.80
C ALA A 29 -8.46 0.26 0.09
N SER A 30 -7.97 -0.37 1.15
CA SER A 30 -8.80 -1.10 2.13
C SER A 30 -9.82 -0.22 2.85
N GLU A 31 -9.47 1.01 3.19
CA GLU A 31 -10.41 1.95 3.84
C GLU A 31 -11.55 2.30 2.88
N PHE A 32 -11.24 2.54 1.60
CA PHE A 32 -12.25 2.82 0.58
C PHE A 32 -13.17 1.62 0.32
N LEU A 33 -12.59 0.43 0.17
CA LEU A 33 -13.34 -0.80 0.00
C LEU A 33 -14.24 -1.10 1.20
N SER A 34 -13.77 -0.85 2.43
CA SER A 34 -14.57 -1.04 3.66
C SER A 34 -15.80 -0.12 3.69
N ILE A 35 -15.65 1.13 3.26
CA ILE A 35 -16.78 2.06 3.16
C ILE A 35 -17.77 1.56 2.10
N MET A 36 -17.30 1.13 0.93
CA MET A 36 -18.19 0.59 -0.10
C MET A 36 -18.91 -0.69 0.34
N GLU A 37 -18.20 -1.60 1.02
CA GLU A 37 -18.77 -2.82 1.61
C GLU A 37 -19.91 -2.47 2.56
N SER A 38 -19.74 -1.46 3.42
CA SER A 38 -20.80 -0.99 4.33
C SER A 38 -22.05 -0.44 3.66
N LYS A 39 -21.98 -0.07 2.37
CA LYS A 39 -23.11 0.51 1.62
C LYS A 39 -23.87 -0.50 0.76
N LEU A 40 -23.22 -1.61 0.38
CA LEU A 40 -23.76 -2.58 -0.58
C LEU A 40 -24.34 -3.85 0.07
N GLU A 41 -24.20 -4.01 1.39
CA GLU A 41 -24.73 -5.14 2.19
C GLU A 41 -24.30 -6.55 1.69
N GLU A 42 -23.25 -6.62 0.86
CA GLU A 42 -22.75 -7.86 0.22
C GLU A 42 -21.26 -8.05 0.51
N GLU A 43 -20.94 -8.56 1.71
CA GLU A 43 -19.57 -8.66 2.24
C GLU A 43 -18.62 -9.47 1.34
N ASN A 44 -19.15 -10.52 0.70
CA ASN A 44 -18.33 -11.40 -0.13
C ASN A 44 -17.93 -10.76 -1.46
N LEU A 45 -18.60 -9.68 -1.90
CA LEU A 45 -18.35 -9.06 -3.19
C LEU A 45 -16.96 -8.41 -3.29
N PHE A 46 -16.41 -7.94 -2.16
CA PHE A 46 -15.11 -7.26 -2.08
C PHE A 46 -13.96 -8.17 -1.67
N LYS A 47 -14.27 -9.36 -1.12
CA LYS A 47 -13.28 -10.32 -0.62
C LYS A 47 -13.17 -11.53 -1.55
N GLN A 48 -14.02 -12.54 -1.33
CA GLN A 48 -13.91 -13.84 -2.00
C GLN A 48 -14.59 -13.88 -3.38
N GLY A 49 -15.45 -12.92 -3.68
CA GLY A 49 -16.35 -12.90 -4.82
C GLY A 49 -17.59 -13.80 -4.64
N ILE A 50 -18.64 -13.47 -5.37
CA ILE A 50 -19.92 -14.19 -5.38
C ILE A 50 -19.88 -15.26 -6.50
N PRO A 51 -20.21 -16.54 -6.22
CA PRO A 51 -20.31 -17.57 -7.24
C PRO A 51 -21.29 -17.16 -8.36
N SER A 52 -20.85 -17.26 -9.61
CA SER A 52 -21.63 -16.81 -10.76
C SER A 52 -21.30 -17.58 -12.04
N GLN A 53 -22.07 -17.31 -13.09
CA GLN A 53 -21.78 -17.78 -14.44
C GLN A 53 -21.63 -16.60 -15.39
N LEU A 54 -20.58 -16.61 -16.20
CA LEU A 54 -20.29 -15.60 -17.21
C LEU A 54 -20.62 -16.14 -18.60
N LEU A 55 -21.41 -15.40 -19.37
CA LEU A 55 -21.61 -15.62 -20.80
C LEU A 55 -21.00 -14.47 -21.58
N ARG A 56 -20.01 -14.77 -22.44
CA ARG A 56 -19.46 -13.79 -23.39
C ARG A 56 -20.07 -14.03 -24.78
N PRO A 57 -20.24 -13.00 -25.62
CA PRO A 57 -20.69 -13.16 -27.00
C PRO A 57 -19.86 -14.22 -27.75
N GLY A 58 -20.52 -15.20 -28.37
CA GLY A 58 -19.87 -16.29 -29.10
C GLY A 58 -19.15 -17.33 -28.24
N LYS A 59 -19.34 -17.34 -26.92
CA LYS A 59 -18.80 -18.34 -25.99
C LYS A 59 -19.92 -19.06 -25.24
N SER A 60 -19.61 -20.18 -24.61
CA SER A 60 -20.52 -20.88 -23.69
C SER A 60 -20.50 -20.24 -22.29
N TRP A 61 -21.48 -20.61 -21.46
CA TRP A 61 -21.47 -20.30 -20.03
C TRP A 61 -20.21 -20.83 -19.35
N GLN A 62 -19.60 -20.01 -18.50
CA GLN A 62 -18.43 -20.33 -17.69
C GLN A 62 -18.74 -20.09 -16.22
N THR A 63 -18.60 -21.10 -15.38
CA THR A 63 -18.72 -20.94 -13.93
C THR A 63 -17.48 -20.25 -13.37
N GLY A 64 -17.69 -19.28 -12.47
CA GLY A 64 -16.61 -18.55 -11.82
C GLY A 64 -17.12 -17.77 -10.62
N LYS A 65 -16.45 -16.66 -10.33
CA LYS A 65 -16.85 -15.72 -9.29
C LYS A 65 -16.82 -14.30 -9.84
N PHE A 66 -17.77 -13.48 -9.42
CA PHE A 66 -17.81 -12.05 -9.67
C PHE A 66 -17.35 -11.31 -8.40
N ARG A 67 -16.42 -10.36 -8.54
CA ARG A 67 -15.86 -9.56 -7.44
C ARG A 67 -15.64 -8.11 -7.88
N ILE A 68 -15.70 -7.19 -6.93
CA ILE A 68 -15.30 -5.80 -7.13
C ILE A 68 -13.86 -5.63 -6.61
N CYS A 69 -13.02 -5.00 -7.42
CA CYS A 69 -11.64 -4.63 -7.08
C CYS A 69 -11.39 -3.19 -7.53
N LEU A 70 -10.42 -2.52 -6.91
CA LEU A 70 -9.92 -1.24 -7.39
C LEU A 70 -8.75 -1.48 -8.33
N GLU A 71 -8.73 -0.77 -9.45
CA GLU A 71 -7.62 -0.75 -10.38
C GLU A 71 -6.96 0.62 -10.42
N PHE A 72 -5.64 0.63 -10.57
CA PHE A 72 -4.85 1.80 -10.87
C PHE A 72 -4.28 1.68 -12.28
N CYS A 73 -4.47 2.75 -13.07
CA CYS A 73 -4.05 2.83 -14.45
C CYS A 73 -2.99 3.95 -14.55
N PRO A 74 -1.69 3.62 -14.52
CA PRO A 74 -0.65 4.63 -14.68
C PRO A 74 -0.66 5.20 -16.11
N ASP A 75 -0.42 6.51 -16.25
CA ASP A 75 -0.38 7.19 -17.55
C ASP A 75 0.75 6.67 -18.45
N GLU A 76 1.87 6.28 -17.84
CA GLU A 76 2.98 5.63 -18.51
C GLU A 76 3.16 4.22 -17.93
N PRO A 77 3.19 3.16 -18.77
CA PRO A 77 3.41 1.81 -18.28
C PRO A 77 4.80 1.73 -17.64
N GLU A 78 4.87 1.10 -16.46
CA GLU A 78 6.13 0.91 -15.75
C GLU A 78 7.12 0.16 -16.66
N ALA A 79 8.17 0.86 -17.10
CA ALA A 79 9.25 0.22 -17.83
C ALA A 79 9.93 -0.75 -16.86
N GLU A 80 9.82 -2.05 -17.13
CA GLU A 80 10.51 -3.09 -16.37
C GLU A 80 11.99 -2.72 -16.26
N ALA A 81 12.41 -2.22 -15.10
CA ALA A 81 13.81 -1.94 -14.84
C ALA A 81 14.52 -3.30 -14.74
N GLU A 82 15.14 -3.74 -15.84
CA GLU A 82 16.08 -4.84 -15.81
C GLU A 82 17.09 -4.58 -14.69
N ALA A 83 17.07 -5.43 -13.68
CA ALA A 83 18.01 -5.43 -12.57
C ALA A 83 19.43 -5.73 -13.09
N LYS A 84 20.12 -4.70 -13.59
CA LYS A 84 21.59 -4.70 -13.64
C LYS A 84 22.07 -4.17 -12.31
N GLY A 85 22.44 -5.11 -11.44
CA GLY A 85 22.97 -4.87 -10.12
C GLY A 85 24.02 -3.75 -10.12
N VAL A 86 23.77 -2.74 -9.30
CA VAL A 86 24.81 -1.81 -8.87
C VAL A 86 25.26 -2.27 -7.48
N PRO A 87 26.58 -2.40 -7.22
CA PRO A 87 27.11 -3.10 -6.06
C PRO A 87 26.75 -2.38 -4.76
N THR A 88 26.41 -3.18 -3.74
CA THR A 88 26.39 -2.83 -2.33
C THR A 88 27.71 -2.14 -1.96
N SER A 89 27.74 -0.81 -1.89
CA SER A 89 28.84 -0.11 -1.24
C SER A 89 28.72 -0.38 0.26
N GLU A 90 29.61 -1.21 0.77
CA GLU A 90 29.74 -1.55 2.18
C GLU A 90 29.79 -0.27 3.02
N TYR A 91 28.83 -0.12 3.93
CA TYR A 91 28.90 0.88 4.99
C TYR A 91 29.96 0.39 5.98
N THR A 92 31.20 0.88 5.83
CA THR A 92 32.24 0.66 6.84
C THR A 92 31.86 1.45 8.08
N SER A 93 31.34 0.76 9.10
CA SER A 93 31.16 1.31 10.44
C SER A 93 32.49 1.87 10.95
N PRO A 94 32.59 3.17 11.32
CA PRO A 94 33.80 3.67 11.93
C PRO A 94 33.94 3.10 13.34
N THR A 95 35.08 2.44 13.60
CA THR A 95 35.57 2.08 14.92
C THR A 95 35.69 3.35 15.78
N VAL A 96 34.86 3.45 16.83
CA VAL A 96 34.93 4.56 17.80
C VAL A 96 36.00 4.23 18.84
N THR A 97 37.16 4.89 18.75
CA THR A 97 38.11 5.11 19.85
C THR A 97 37.54 6.17 20.82
N PRO A 98 37.63 6.00 22.15
CA PRO A 98 36.98 6.90 23.09
C PRO A 98 37.94 8.00 23.56
N GLU A 99 38.01 9.14 22.88
CA GLU A 99 38.82 10.27 23.36
C GLU A 99 38.15 11.63 23.04
N SER A 100 37.72 12.31 24.10
CA SER A 100 37.74 13.79 24.27
C SER A 100 36.85 14.72 23.40
N ASN A 101 35.81 15.23 24.07
CA ASN A 101 35.25 16.60 24.07
C ASN A 101 34.60 17.25 22.81
N SER A 102 33.31 17.55 23.02
CA SER A 102 32.54 18.75 22.62
C SER A 102 32.44 19.13 21.15
N ASP A 103 31.34 18.70 20.50
CA ASP A 103 30.42 19.56 19.75
C ASP A 103 29.25 18.71 19.16
N LEU A 104 28.04 18.80 19.74
CA LEU A 104 26.83 18.14 19.23
C LEU A 104 25.75 19.19 18.88
N PRO A 105 25.01 19.02 17.75
CA PRO A 105 23.90 19.89 17.39
C PRO A 105 22.67 19.69 18.30
N PRO A 106 21.76 20.68 18.40
CA PRO A 106 20.89 20.89 19.58
C PRO A 106 19.71 19.90 19.74
N PHE A 107 19.60 18.87 18.90
CA PHE A 107 18.38 18.03 18.87
C PHE A 107 18.49 16.74 19.68
N VAL A 108 19.67 16.40 20.22
CA VAL A 108 19.89 15.15 20.95
C VAL A 108 20.15 15.44 22.42
N ASN A 109 19.10 15.85 23.13
CA ASN A 109 19.03 15.73 24.59
C ASN A 109 17.55 15.69 25.02
N ARG A 110 16.91 14.53 24.87
CA ARG A 110 15.68 14.22 25.60
C ARG A 110 15.99 13.12 26.61
N PRO A 111 16.01 13.42 27.92
CA PRO A 111 16.12 12.37 28.93
C PRO A 111 14.84 11.54 28.97
N THR A 112 14.96 10.24 28.70
CA THR A 112 13.91 9.25 28.96
C THR A 112 13.73 9.13 30.47
N LYS A 113 12.63 9.66 31.02
CA LYS A 113 12.23 9.36 32.40
C LYS A 113 11.72 7.93 32.44
N SER A 114 12.46 7.07 33.16
CA SER A 114 12.01 5.75 33.60
C SER A 114 10.76 5.91 34.46
N VAL A 115 9.60 5.45 33.98
CA VAL A 115 8.39 5.33 34.81
C VAL A 115 8.51 4.01 35.57
N GLY A 116 8.61 4.13 36.89
CA GLY A 116 8.88 3.03 37.81
C GLY A 116 7.75 2.01 37.92
N MET A 117 8.17 0.80 38.30
CA MET A 117 7.37 -0.33 38.76
C MET A 117 6.36 0.09 39.83
N TRP A 118 5.10 -0.27 39.66
CA TRP A 118 4.09 -0.25 40.72
C TRP A 118 4.30 -1.46 41.65
N SER A 119 4.34 -1.20 42.95
CA SER A 119 4.23 -2.20 44.03
C SER A 119 2.80 -2.22 44.56
#